data_AF-A0A120GBP8-F1
#
_entry.id   AF-A0A120GBP8-F1
#
_cell.length_a   1.000
_cell.length_b   1.000
_cell.length_c   1.000
_cell.angle_alpha   90.00
_cell.angle_beta   90.00
_cell.angle_gamma   90.00
#
_symmetry.space_group_name_H-M   'P 1'
#
loop_
_entity.id
_entity.type
_entity.pdbx_description
1 polymer ?
#
loop_
_entity_poly.entity_id
_entity_poly.type
_entity_poly.pdbx_seq_one_letter_code
_entity_poly.pdbx_strand_id
1 'polypeptide(L)'
;MDLKELIAILIADVAEAKSRLQKEDTQTARRELIRAQFAAIEGLVWLARQHIAGVAREMDKLTEDEASALSEQSISIGQNGKITIQRKFIPTAAAIRFLARLARRICHEPVLELTDAGWSRLSNATQIRNRITHPKRSSDMEIEERDLADSEVAFAWCFESLIIAMERVTLAFRDEVEGIGEVLRLLNENDPTAWAHYQAAMTDDLDR
;
A
#
# COMPACT_ATOMS: atom_id res chain seq x y z
N MET A 1 -2.65 17.80 6.77
CA MET A 1 -2.64 16.67 7.71
C MET A 1 -1.44 15.84 7.37
N ASP A 2 -0.50 15.69 8.30
CA ASP A 2 0.65 14.81 8.10
C ASP A 2 0.14 13.37 8.02
N LEU A 3 0.61 12.61 7.03
CA LEU A 3 0.18 11.25 6.80
C LEU A 3 0.59 10.32 7.97
N LYS A 4 1.68 10.67 8.68
CA LYS A 4 2.08 10.00 9.93
C LYS A 4 1.11 10.27 11.07
N GLU A 5 0.61 11.49 11.17
CA GLU A 5 -0.38 11.91 12.17
C GLU A 5 -1.71 11.16 11.97
N LEU A 6 -2.16 11.00 10.72
CA LEU A 6 -3.35 10.20 10.40
C LEU A 6 -3.23 8.74 10.91
N ILE A 7 -2.10 8.08 10.63
CA ILE A 7 -1.89 6.69 11.06
C ILE A 7 -1.84 6.58 12.58
N ALA A 8 -1.19 7.54 13.26
CA ALA A 8 -1.14 7.54 14.72
C ALA A 8 -2.53 7.63 15.34
N ILE A 9 -3.42 8.46 14.79
CA ILE A 9 -4.82 8.56 15.23
C ILE A 9 -5.55 7.22 15.02
N LEU A 10 -5.44 6.63 13.83
CA LEU A 10 -6.13 5.36 13.52
C LEU A 10 -5.63 4.19 14.40
N ILE A 11 -4.34 4.14 14.73
CA ILE A 11 -3.80 3.15 15.67
C ILE A 11 -4.32 3.41 17.09
N ALA A 12 -4.40 4.66 17.52
CA ALA A 12 -4.97 5.01 18.82
C ALA A 12 -6.43 4.57 18.94
N ASP A 13 -7.23 4.73 17.87
CA ASP A 13 -8.61 4.24 17.82
C ASP A 13 -8.69 2.71 17.97
N VAL A 14 -7.80 1.96 17.32
CA VAL A 14 -7.69 0.51 17.47
C VAL A 14 -7.33 0.12 18.90
N ALA A 15 -6.34 0.80 19.49
CA ALA A 15 -5.88 0.52 20.86
C ALA A 15 -6.99 0.77 21.88
N GLU A 16 -7.73 1.86 21.72
CA GLU A 16 -8.83 2.23 22.60
C GLU A 16 -10.04 1.28 22.41
N ALA A 17 -10.38 0.89 21.18
CA ALA A 17 -11.40 -0.14 20.93
C ALA A 17 -11.01 -1.50 21.56
N LYS A 18 -9.73 -1.88 21.49
CA LYS A 18 -9.21 -3.09 22.14
C LYS A 18 -9.30 -2.99 23.67
N SER A 19 -8.99 -1.82 24.25
CA SER A 19 -9.15 -1.59 25.68
C SER A 19 -10.60 -1.78 26.14
N ARG A 20 -11.57 -1.27 25.36
CA ARG A 20 -13.01 -1.47 25.66
C ARG A 20 -13.40 -2.95 25.62
N LEU A 21 -12.95 -3.70 24.62
CA LEU A 21 -13.20 -5.14 24.52
C LEU A 21 -12.61 -5.91 25.71
N GLN A 22 -11.42 -5.55 26.18
CA GLN A 22 -10.78 -6.18 27.34
C GLN A 22 -11.48 -5.87 28.67
N LYS A 23 -12.06 -4.68 28.80
CA LYS A 23 -12.85 -4.30 29.98
C LYS A 23 -14.17 -5.05 30.03
N GLU A 24 -14.85 -5.14 28.90
CA GLU A 24 -16.12 -5.85 28.78
C GLU A 24 -16.29 -6.44 27.37
N ASP A 25 -16.32 -7.77 27.29
CA ASP A 25 -16.49 -8.49 26.03
C ASP A 25 -17.96 -8.49 25.59
N THR A 26 -18.38 -7.37 24.99
CA THR A 26 -19.71 -7.21 24.40
C THR A 26 -19.66 -7.31 22.88
N GLN A 27 -20.78 -7.73 22.28
CA GLN A 27 -20.93 -7.72 20.82
C GLN A 27 -20.71 -6.33 20.19
N THR A 28 -20.99 -5.26 20.92
CA THR A 28 -20.68 -3.89 20.48
C THR A 28 -19.18 -3.64 20.46
N ALA A 29 -18.46 -3.96 21.54
CA ALA A 29 -17.01 -3.81 21.61
C ALA A 29 -16.30 -4.63 20.53
N ARG A 30 -16.76 -5.87 20.26
CA ARG A 30 -16.25 -6.71 19.16
C ARG A 30 -16.36 -6.04 17.79
N ARG A 31 -17.53 -5.51 17.46
CA ARG A 31 -17.75 -4.79 16.18
C ARG A 31 -16.95 -3.50 16.08
N GLU A 32 -16.81 -2.77 17.18
CA GLU A 32 -16.01 -1.55 17.23
C GLU A 32 -14.54 -1.83 16.93
N LEU A 33 -13.96 -2.87 17.53
CA LEU A 33 -12.58 -3.26 17.27
C LEU A 33 -12.36 -3.57 15.78
N ILE A 34 -13.22 -4.39 15.18
CA ILE A 34 -13.10 -4.75 13.76
C ILE A 34 -13.22 -3.51 12.86
N ARG A 35 -14.16 -2.61 13.14
CA ARG A 35 -14.33 -1.37 12.35
C ARG A 35 -13.11 -0.45 12.47
N ALA A 36 -12.56 -0.28 13.68
CA ALA A 36 -11.36 0.51 13.90
C ALA A 36 -10.15 -0.10 13.17
N GLN A 37 -9.97 -1.43 13.24
CA GLN A 37 -8.92 -2.15 12.52
C GLN A 37 -8.99 -1.92 11.01
N PHE A 38 -10.20 -1.98 10.43
CA PHE A 38 -10.36 -1.74 8.99
C PHE A 38 -10.11 -0.29 8.58
N ALA A 39 -10.52 0.68 9.38
CA ALA A 39 -10.19 2.09 9.12
C ALA A 39 -8.66 2.29 9.12
N ALA A 40 -7.96 1.69 10.09
CA ALA A 40 -6.50 1.71 10.17
C ALA A 40 -5.81 0.99 8.99
N ILE A 41 -6.32 -0.18 8.58
CA ILE A 41 -5.83 -0.90 7.39
C ILE A 41 -5.99 -0.05 6.13
N GLU A 42 -7.16 0.56 5.92
CA GLU A 42 -7.42 1.40 4.74
C GLU A 42 -6.51 2.64 4.73
N GLY A 43 -6.30 3.27 5.89
CA GLY A 43 -5.35 4.37 6.05
C GLY A 43 -3.92 3.97 5.72
N LEU A 44 -3.46 2.80 6.21
CA LEU A 44 -2.11 2.32 5.93
C LEU A 44 -1.93 1.93 4.46
N VAL A 45 -2.93 1.30 3.83
CA VAL A 45 -2.90 1.00 2.39
C VAL A 45 -2.81 2.28 1.58
N TRP A 46 -3.53 3.34 1.97
CA TRP A 46 -3.39 4.65 1.34
C TRP A 46 -1.96 5.18 1.47
N LEU A 47 -1.37 5.14 2.68
CA LEU A 47 0.01 5.58 2.91
C LEU A 47 1.03 4.78 2.09
N ALA A 48 0.95 3.45 2.16
CA ALA A 48 1.84 2.55 1.42
C ALA A 48 1.73 2.79 -0.08
N ARG A 49 0.53 3.08 -0.60
CA ARG A 49 0.36 3.48 -1.98
C ARG A 49 1.11 4.76 -2.32
N GLN A 50 0.93 5.84 -1.55
CA GLN A 50 1.60 7.11 -1.84
C GLN A 50 3.13 6.94 -1.80
N HIS A 51 3.64 6.19 -0.83
CA HIS A 51 5.06 5.93 -0.67
C HIS A 51 5.64 5.09 -1.82
N ILE A 52 5.09 3.89 -2.05
CA ILE A 52 5.61 2.95 -3.07
C ILE A 52 5.47 3.56 -4.48
N ALA A 53 4.37 4.26 -4.76
CA ALA A 53 4.20 4.94 -6.05
C ALA A 53 5.12 6.15 -6.22
N GLY A 54 5.42 6.87 -5.12
CA GLY A 54 6.42 7.94 -5.10
C GLY A 54 7.79 7.40 -5.50
N VAL A 55 8.28 6.39 -4.78
CA VAL A 55 9.55 5.72 -5.09
C VAL A 55 9.57 5.18 -6.51
N ALA A 56 8.53 4.47 -6.93
CA ALA A 56 8.44 3.95 -8.29
C ALA A 56 8.52 5.02 -9.37
N ARG A 57 7.98 6.21 -9.13
CA ARG A 57 8.04 7.32 -10.07
C ARG A 57 9.46 7.86 -10.18
N GLU A 58 10.16 8.04 -9.06
CA GLU A 58 11.55 8.51 -9.06
C GLU A 58 12.51 7.52 -9.76
N MET A 59 12.16 6.23 -9.80
CA MET A 59 12.93 5.17 -10.46
C MET A 59 12.44 4.83 -11.87
N ASP A 60 11.54 5.63 -12.46
CA ASP A 60 10.89 5.38 -13.76
C ASP A 60 10.25 3.98 -13.88
N LYS A 61 9.78 3.41 -12.76
CA LYS A 61 9.07 2.10 -12.69
C LYS A 61 7.55 2.23 -12.66
N LEU A 62 7.01 3.45 -12.63
CA LEU A 62 5.57 3.72 -12.61
C LEU A 62 5.09 4.26 -13.96
N THR A 63 4.19 3.53 -14.62
CA THR A 63 3.58 4.00 -15.87
C THR A 63 2.50 5.05 -15.63
N GLU A 64 2.16 5.84 -16.66
CA GLU A 64 1.08 6.84 -16.58
C GLU A 64 -0.28 6.20 -16.28
N ASP A 65 -0.59 5.06 -16.91
CA ASP A 65 -1.83 4.31 -16.67
C ASP A 65 -1.94 3.87 -15.20
N GLU A 66 -0.82 3.44 -14.62
CA GLU A 66 -0.76 3.03 -13.22
C GLU A 66 -0.88 4.23 -12.27
N ALA A 67 -0.20 5.33 -12.57
CA ALA A 67 -0.36 6.57 -11.82
C ALA A 67 -1.81 7.08 -11.84
N SER A 68 -2.45 7.02 -13.01
CA SER A 68 -3.86 7.34 -13.21
C SER A 68 -4.77 6.41 -12.39
N ALA A 69 -4.53 5.10 -12.44
CA ALA A 69 -5.30 4.13 -11.65
C ALA A 69 -5.18 4.38 -10.13
N LEU A 70 -3.98 4.76 -9.65
CA LEU A 70 -3.74 5.04 -8.23
C LEU A 70 -4.35 6.34 -7.72
N SER A 71 -4.71 7.26 -8.63
CA SER A 71 -5.30 8.57 -8.29
C SER A 71 -6.71 8.49 -7.70
N GLU A 72 -7.36 7.32 -7.77
CA GLU A 72 -8.78 7.11 -7.39
C GLU A 72 -9.74 8.08 -8.08
N GLN A 73 -9.36 8.61 -9.23
CA GLN A 73 -10.18 9.53 -10.01
C GLN A 73 -10.24 9.05 -11.45
N SER A 74 -11.42 9.11 -12.04
CA SER A 74 -11.58 9.02 -13.49
C SER A 74 -12.12 10.33 -14.03
N ILE A 75 -11.42 10.87 -15.01
CA ILE A 75 -11.79 12.08 -15.73
C ILE A 75 -12.50 11.66 -17.02
N SER A 76 -13.70 12.20 -17.26
CA SER A 76 -14.43 12.01 -18.52
C SER A 76 -14.89 13.35 -19.08
N ILE A 77 -14.97 13.45 -20.41
CA ILE A 77 -15.47 14.63 -21.11
C ILE A 77 -16.85 14.28 -21.67
N GLY A 78 -17.87 15.00 -21.22
CA GLY A 78 -19.24 14.85 -21.72
C GLY A 78 -19.39 15.42 -23.14
N GLN A 79 -20.48 15.04 -23.82
CA GLN A 79 -20.79 15.56 -25.17
C GLN A 79 -20.97 17.09 -25.23
N ASN A 80 -21.19 17.73 -24.09
CA ASN A 80 -21.26 19.19 -23.96
C ASN A 80 -19.88 19.85 -23.66
N GLY A 81 -18.79 19.09 -23.77
CA GLY A 81 -17.43 19.56 -23.48
C GLY A 81 -17.11 19.71 -21.99
N LYS A 82 -18.00 19.33 -21.07
CA LYS A 82 -17.75 19.46 -19.62
C LYS A 82 -16.92 18.30 -19.10
N ILE A 83 -15.91 18.61 -18.31
CA ILE A 83 -15.10 17.64 -17.57
C ILE A 83 -15.88 17.18 -16.33
N THR A 84 -15.97 15.86 -16.16
CA THR A 84 -16.53 15.22 -14.97
C THR A 84 -15.45 14.39 -14.30
N ILE A 85 -15.27 14.59 -12.99
CA ILE A 85 -14.36 13.81 -12.16
C ILE A 85 -15.21 12.87 -11.30
N GLN A 86 -15.00 11.57 -11.45
CA GLN A 86 -15.64 10.55 -10.62
C GLN A 86 -14.60 9.91 -9.71
N ARG A 87 -14.89 9.83 -8.41
CA ARG A 87 -14.06 9.05 -7.48
C ARG A 87 -14.27 7.57 -7.73
N LYS A 88 -13.17 6.82 -7.86
CA LYS A 88 -13.15 5.38 -8.00
C LYS A 88 -12.42 4.77 -6.83
N PHE A 89 -13.19 4.17 -5.92
CA PHE A 89 -12.65 3.43 -4.79
C PHE A 89 -11.96 2.16 -5.30
N ILE A 90 -10.71 1.93 -4.87
CA ILE A 90 -10.00 0.70 -5.13
C ILE A 90 -10.22 -0.23 -3.93
N PRO A 91 -10.78 -1.44 -4.12
CA PRO A 91 -10.90 -2.40 -3.04
C PRO A 91 -9.55 -2.67 -2.38
N THR A 92 -9.49 -2.68 -1.05
CA THR A 92 -8.26 -2.83 -0.25
C THR A 92 -7.38 -4.00 -0.74
N ALA A 93 -7.98 -5.16 -0.99
CA ALA A 93 -7.25 -6.33 -1.49
C ALA A 93 -6.66 -6.10 -2.89
N ALA A 94 -7.39 -5.42 -3.79
CA ALA A 94 -6.88 -5.09 -5.11
C ALA A 94 -5.72 -4.08 -5.04
N ALA A 95 -5.82 -3.09 -4.15
CA ALA A 95 -4.75 -2.15 -3.87
C ALA A 95 -3.49 -2.87 -3.38
N ILE A 96 -3.60 -3.74 -2.37
CA ILE A 96 -2.45 -4.51 -1.83
C ILE A 96 -1.80 -5.38 -2.92
N ARG A 97 -2.60 -6.07 -3.75
CA ARG A 97 -2.07 -6.86 -4.88
C ARG A 97 -1.29 -5.99 -5.87
N PHE A 98 -1.83 -4.82 -6.18
CA PHE A 98 -1.16 -3.88 -7.07
C PHE A 98 0.16 -3.39 -6.47
N LEU A 99 0.16 -3.00 -5.19
CA LEU A 99 1.37 -2.55 -4.49
C LEU A 99 2.43 -3.65 -4.41
N ALA A 100 2.05 -4.91 -4.19
CA ALA A 100 2.98 -6.03 -4.22
C ALA A 100 3.67 -6.19 -5.58
N ARG A 101 2.91 -6.07 -6.68
CA ARG A 101 3.45 -6.12 -8.04
C ARG A 101 4.37 -4.95 -8.33
N LEU A 102 3.99 -3.75 -7.89
CA LEU A 102 4.80 -2.55 -8.07
C LEU A 102 6.11 -2.64 -7.27
N ALA A 103 6.04 -3.04 -6.00
CA ALA A 103 7.20 -3.23 -5.14
C ALA A 103 8.17 -4.28 -5.70
N ARG A 104 7.67 -5.36 -6.32
CA ARG A 104 8.53 -6.36 -6.99
C ARG A 104 9.25 -5.85 -8.23
N ARG A 105 8.77 -4.76 -8.87
CA ARG A 105 9.52 -4.10 -9.96
C ARG A 105 10.65 -3.22 -9.44
N ILE A 106 10.54 -2.77 -8.18
CA ILE A 106 11.51 -1.91 -7.51
C ILE A 106 12.58 -2.75 -6.83
N CYS A 107 12.16 -3.78 -6.10
CA CYS A 107 13.05 -4.66 -5.34
C CYS A 107 13.20 -6.02 -6.03
N HIS A 108 14.43 -6.54 -6.09
CA HIS A 108 14.70 -7.89 -6.59
C HIS A 108 14.30 -9.01 -5.61
N GLU A 109 14.00 -8.67 -4.36
CA GLU A 109 13.55 -9.61 -3.33
C GLU A 109 12.03 -9.64 -3.15
N PRO A 110 11.46 -10.72 -2.56
CA PRO A 110 10.03 -10.81 -2.32
C PRO A 110 9.58 -9.83 -1.22
N VAL A 111 8.91 -8.74 -1.62
CA VAL A 111 8.56 -7.63 -0.73
C VAL A 111 7.24 -7.85 0.03
N LEU A 112 6.27 -8.51 -0.60
CA LEU A 112 4.93 -8.71 -0.04
C LEU A 112 4.39 -10.07 -0.49
N GLU A 113 4.28 -11.01 0.45
CA GLU A 113 3.86 -12.39 0.19
C GLU A 113 2.35 -12.52 0.26
N LEU A 114 1.74 -12.92 -0.86
CA LEU A 114 0.28 -13.01 -1.02
C LEU A 114 -0.26 -14.44 -0.98
N THR A 115 0.57 -15.38 -0.53
CA THR A 115 0.24 -16.81 -0.43
C THR A 115 0.27 -17.33 0.99
N ASP A 116 0.61 -16.48 1.97
CA ASP A 116 0.65 -16.86 3.36
C ASP A 116 -0.74 -16.91 4.01
N ALA A 117 -0.77 -17.40 5.25
CA ALA A 117 -2.00 -17.48 6.02
C ALA A 117 -2.59 -16.09 6.30
N GLY A 118 -1.77 -15.05 6.50
CA GLY A 118 -2.23 -13.71 6.83
C GLY A 118 -3.04 -13.07 5.71
N TRP A 119 -2.61 -13.23 4.46
CA TRP A 119 -3.39 -12.80 3.30
C TRP A 119 -4.77 -13.47 3.23
N SER A 120 -4.83 -14.78 3.50
CA SER A 120 -6.10 -15.51 3.53
C SER A 120 -7.03 -15.00 4.65
N ARG A 121 -6.47 -14.63 5.81
CA ARG A 121 -7.22 -14.04 6.92
C ARG A 121 -7.77 -12.66 6.59
N LEU A 122 -7.03 -11.85 5.82
CA LEU A 122 -7.54 -10.56 5.36
C LEU A 122 -8.81 -10.69 4.50
N SER A 123 -8.89 -11.72 3.66
CA SER A 123 -10.09 -12.02 2.88
C SER A 123 -11.29 -12.33 3.80
N ASN A 124 -11.10 -13.20 4.80
CA ASN A 124 -12.16 -13.52 5.77
C ASN A 124 -12.58 -12.29 6.58
N ALA A 125 -11.61 -11.56 7.13
CA ALA A 125 -11.84 -10.33 7.89
C ALA A 125 -12.61 -9.30 7.06
N THR A 126 -12.35 -9.21 5.75
CA THR A 126 -13.07 -8.30 4.85
C THR A 126 -14.54 -8.69 4.73
N GLN A 127 -14.85 -9.99 4.65
CA GLN A 127 -16.24 -10.47 4.64
C GLN A 127 -16.93 -10.17 5.97
N ILE A 128 -16.24 -10.35 7.10
CA ILE A 128 -16.75 -10.01 8.43
C ILE A 128 -17.05 -8.51 8.53
N ARG A 129 -16.12 -7.66 8.10
CA ARG A 129 -16.33 -6.20 8.04
C ARG A 129 -17.55 -5.85 7.21
N ASN A 130 -17.64 -6.38 5.99
CA ASN A 130 -18.76 -6.09 5.09
C ASN A 130 -20.10 -6.49 5.72
N ARG A 131 -20.13 -7.64 6.41
CA ARG A 131 -21.30 -8.15 7.12
C ARG A 131 -21.76 -7.18 8.21
N ILE A 132 -20.85 -6.65 9.03
CA ILE A 132 -21.19 -5.72 10.13
C ILE A 132 -21.35 -4.25 9.72
N THR A 133 -20.93 -3.85 8.52
CA THR A 133 -21.13 -2.49 7.98
C THR A 133 -22.33 -2.40 7.04
N HIS A 134 -22.76 -3.53 6.47
CA HIS A 134 -23.92 -3.62 5.58
C HIS A 134 -24.84 -4.80 5.97
N PRO A 135 -25.33 -4.84 7.23
CA PRO A 135 -26.11 -5.96 7.72
C PRO A 135 -27.45 -6.04 6.99
N LYS A 136 -27.85 -7.27 6.62
CA LYS A 136 -29.15 -7.57 6.01
C LYS A 136 -30.10 -8.27 6.98
N ARG A 137 -29.56 -8.83 8.07
CA ARG A 137 -30.29 -9.52 9.14
C ARG A 137 -29.57 -9.36 10.48
N SER A 138 -30.27 -9.63 11.58
CA SER A 138 -29.70 -9.50 12.94
C SER A 138 -28.46 -10.37 13.16
N SER A 139 -28.45 -11.60 12.65
CA SER A 139 -27.28 -12.50 12.76
C SER A 139 -26.03 -11.97 12.06
N ASP A 140 -26.16 -11.01 11.15
CA ASP A 140 -24.99 -10.36 10.54
C ASP A 140 -24.23 -9.48 11.54
N MET A 141 -24.86 -9.14 12.68
CA MET A 141 -24.26 -8.30 13.72
C MET A 141 -23.53 -9.12 14.80
N GLU A 142 -23.64 -10.44 14.78
CA GLU A 142 -23.01 -11.33 15.75
C GLU A 142 -21.56 -11.64 15.34
N ILE A 143 -20.61 -11.38 16.23
CA ILE A 143 -19.19 -11.63 16.05
C ILE A 143 -18.77 -12.78 16.95
N GLU A 144 -18.35 -13.88 16.31
CA GLU A 144 -17.81 -15.05 16.99
C GLU A 144 -16.34 -14.84 17.39
N GLU A 145 -15.81 -15.70 18.25
CA GLU A 145 -14.40 -15.64 18.65
C GLU A 145 -13.45 -15.81 17.46
N ARG A 146 -13.83 -16.68 16.51
CA ARG A 146 -13.07 -16.89 15.28
C ARG A 146 -13.05 -15.64 14.40
N ASP A 147 -14.13 -14.86 14.38
CA ASP A 147 -14.20 -13.62 13.61
C ASP A 147 -13.20 -12.59 14.15
N LEU A 148 -13.11 -12.47 15.49
CA LEU A 148 -12.11 -11.63 16.14
C LEU A 148 -10.70 -12.08 15.81
N ALA A 149 -10.40 -13.37 15.98
CA ALA A 149 -9.08 -13.93 15.70
C ALA A 149 -8.65 -13.69 14.23
N ASP A 150 -9.56 -13.89 13.27
CA ASP A 150 -9.29 -13.64 11.85
C ASP A 150 -9.03 -12.15 11.59
N SER A 151 -9.78 -11.25 12.23
CA SER A 151 -9.59 -9.79 12.11
C SER A 151 -8.28 -9.31 12.72
N GLU A 152 -7.89 -9.84 13.89
CA GLU A 152 -6.62 -9.49 14.54
C GLU A 152 -5.41 -9.95 13.73
N VAL A 153 -5.44 -11.19 13.21
CA VAL A 153 -4.36 -11.70 12.33
C VAL A 153 -4.29 -10.89 11.04
N ALA A 154 -5.43 -10.58 10.43
CA ALA A 154 -5.48 -9.74 9.22
C ALA A 154 -4.89 -8.34 9.46
N PHE A 155 -5.24 -7.71 10.59
CA PHE A 155 -4.72 -6.41 10.99
C PHE A 155 -3.20 -6.43 11.17
N ALA A 156 -2.68 -7.35 11.98
CA ALA A 156 -1.25 -7.48 12.24
C ALA A 156 -0.46 -7.75 10.94
N TRP A 157 -0.91 -8.73 10.16
CA TRP A 157 -0.28 -9.08 8.88
C TRP A 157 -0.24 -7.90 7.91
N CYS A 158 -1.35 -7.18 7.77
CA CYS A 158 -1.42 -6.05 6.84
C CYS A 158 -0.46 -4.93 7.24
N PHE A 159 -0.39 -4.63 8.55
CA PHE A 159 0.52 -3.62 9.07
C PHE A 159 1.98 -3.98 8.86
N GLU A 160 2.37 -5.19 9.28
CA GLU A 160 3.74 -5.67 9.13
C GLU A 160 4.15 -5.73 7.65
N SER A 161 3.33 -6.35 6.80
CA SER A 161 3.64 -6.53 5.38
C SER A 161 3.78 -5.22 4.63
N LEU A 162 2.91 -4.23 4.89
CA LEU A 162 2.99 -2.94 4.20
C LEU A 162 4.14 -2.07 4.70
N ILE A 163 4.47 -2.12 5.99
CA ILE A 163 5.63 -1.40 6.54
C ILE A 163 6.92 -1.98 5.99
N ILE A 164 7.09 -3.31 6.02
CA ILE A 164 8.24 -4.01 5.40
C ILE A 164 8.33 -3.64 3.92
N ALA A 165 7.19 -3.56 3.23
CA ALA A 165 7.18 -3.20 1.82
C ALA A 165 7.69 -1.78 1.57
N MET A 166 7.22 -0.80 2.34
CA MET A 166 7.69 0.58 2.26
C MET A 166 9.18 0.71 2.60
N GLU A 167 9.66 -0.01 3.61
CA GLU A 167 11.07 -0.04 3.98
C GLU A 167 11.94 -0.58 2.83
N ARG A 168 11.58 -1.74 2.27
CA ARG A 168 12.37 -2.38 1.20
C ARG A 168 12.43 -1.55 -0.08
N VAL A 169 11.34 -0.90 -0.48
CA VAL A 169 11.40 -0.01 -1.65
C VAL A 169 12.26 1.22 -1.37
N THR A 170 12.29 1.71 -0.13
CA THR A 170 13.16 2.83 0.27
C THR A 170 14.63 2.44 0.20
N LEU A 171 14.97 1.23 0.66
CA LEU A 171 16.32 0.70 0.58
C LEU A 171 16.75 0.50 -0.88
N ALA A 172 15.90 -0.11 -1.72
CA ALA A 172 16.19 -0.28 -3.14
C ALA A 172 16.42 1.06 -3.87
N PHE A 173 15.61 2.08 -3.56
CA PHE A 173 15.82 3.42 -4.10
C PHE A 173 17.15 4.02 -3.66
N ARG A 174 17.49 3.88 -2.37
CA ARG A 174 18.77 4.34 -1.85
C ARG A 174 19.94 3.66 -2.56
N ASP A 175 19.88 2.35 -2.76
CA ASP A 175 20.92 1.58 -3.44
C ASP A 175 21.10 2.05 -4.90
N GLU A 176 20.00 2.36 -5.61
CA GLU A 176 20.06 2.93 -6.96
C GLU A 176 20.73 4.32 -6.99
N VAL A 177 20.35 5.21 -6.06
CA VAL A 177 20.96 6.55 -5.95
C VAL A 177 22.45 6.47 -5.59
N GLU A 178 22.84 5.57 -4.68
CA GLU A 178 24.24 5.34 -4.34
C GLU A 178 25.03 4.82 -5.56
N GLY A 179 24.43 3.93 -6.36
CA GLY A 179 25.01 3.44 -7.62
C GLY A 179 25.26 4.56 -8.64
N ILE A 180 24.33 5.51 -8.77
CA ILE A 180 24.51 6.69 -9.63
C ILE A 180 25.68 7.56 -9.12
N GLY A 181 25.76 7.78 -7.81
CA GLY A 181 26.85 8.54 -7.19
C GLY A 181 28.23 7.92 -7.46
N GLU A 182 28.32 6.59 -7.40
CA GLU A 182 29.55 5.85 -7.70
C GLU A 182 29.96 6.00 -9.17
N VAL A 183 29.01 5.93 -10.11
CA VAL A 183 29.29 6.17 -11.53
C VAL A 183 29.84 7.58 -11.75
N LEU A 184 29.25 8.60 -11.12
CA LEU A 184 29.74 9.98 -11.22
C LEU A 184 31.15 10.14 -10.63
N ARG A 185 31.45 9.45 -9.53
CA ARG A 185 32.79 9.43 -8.93
C ARG A 185 33.81 8.82 -9.89
N LEU A 186 33.52 7.65 -10.47
CA LEU A 186 34.39 6.96 -11.42
C LEU A 186 34.63 7.80 -12.69
N LEU A 187 33.61 8.48 -13.21
CA LEU A 187 33.76 9.41 -14.34
C LEU A 187 34.69 10.57 -14.01
N ASN A 188 34.56 11.15 -12.81
CA ASN A 188 35.42 12.25 -12.34
C ASN A 188 36.88 11.81 -12.12
N GLU A 189 37.10 10.54 -11.77
CA GLU A 189 38.43 9.93 -11.63
C GLU A 189 39.05 9.50 -12.97
N ASN A 190 38.37 9.76 -14.11
CA ASN A 190 38.75 9.29 -15.45
C ASN A 190 38.89 7.77 -15.55
N ASP A 191 38.05 7.01 -14.85
CA ASP A 191 38.00 5.56 -15.03
C ASP A 191 37.63 5.23 -16.50
N PRO A 192 38.49 4.48 -17.24
CA PRO A 192 38.26 4.22 -18.67
C PRO A 192 36.99 3.42 -18.94
N THR A 193 36.58 2.56 -18.00
CA THR A 193 35.42 1.68 -18.15
C THR A 193 34.13 2.47 -17.99
N ALA A 194 34.06 3.33 -16.97
CA ALA A 194 32.93 4.23 -16.75
C ALA A 194 32.73 5.20 -17.93
N TRP A 195 33.81 5.76 -18.47
CA TRP A 195 33.76 6.62 -19.66
C TRP A 195 33.28 5.90 -20.91
N ALA A 196 33.72 4.66 -21.14
CA ALA A 196 33.25 3.86 -22.27
C ALA A 196 31.74 3.55 -22.19
N HIS A 197 31.24 3.20 -20.99
CA HIS A 197 29.81 2.99 -20.77
C HIS A 197 28.99 4.27 -20.94
N TYR A 198 29.47 5.41 -20.42
CA TYR A 198 28.82 6.70 -20.59
C TYR A 198 28.73 7.11 -22.07
N GLN A 199 29.82 6.97 -22.83
CA GLN A 199 29.82 7.26 -24.26
C GLN A 199 28.85 6.37 -25.03
N ALA A 200 28.84 5.05 -24.76
CA ALA A 200 27.90 4.13 -25.39
C ALA A 200 26.43 4.53 -25.13
N ALA A 201 26.09 4.86 -23.89
CA ALA A 201 24.74 5.30 -23.54
C ALA A 201 24.32 6.62 -24.22
N MET A 202 25.25 7.59 -24.36
CA MET A 202 24.99 8.84 -25.09
C MET A 202 24.84 8.63 -26.60
N THR A 203 25.36 7.54 -27.15
CA THR A 203 25.27 7.25 -28.59
C THR A 203 23.93 6.57 -28.92
N ASP A 204 23.45 5.66 -28.06
CA ASP A 204 22.16 4.97 -28.22
C ASP A 204 20.94 5.91 -28.12
N ASP A 205 21.05 7.01 -27.36
CA ASP A 205 19.99 8.02 -27.22
C ASP A 205 19.90 8.98 -28.41
N LEU A 206 20.93 9.04 -29.27
CA LEU A 206 20.93 9.85 -30.50
C LEU A 206 20.31 9.12 -31.70
N ASP A 207 20.15 7.79 -31.60
CA ASP A 207 19.61 6.93 -32.65
C ASP A 207 18.11 6.55 -32.41
N ARG A 208 17.45 7.13 -31.40
CA ARG A 208 16.00 7.02 -31.13
C ARG A 208 15.24 8.29 -31.47
#